data_AF-A0A2V7TP72-F1
#
_entry.id   AF-A0A2V7TP72-F1
#
_cell.length_a   1.000
_cell.length_b   1.000
_cell.length_c   1.000
_cell.angle_alpha   90.00
_cell.angle_beta   90.00
_cell.angle_gamma   90.00
#
_symmetry.space_group_name_H-M   'P 1'
#
loop_
_entity.id
_entity.type
_entity.pdbx_description
1 polymer ?
#
loop_
_entity_poly.entity_id
_entity_poly.type
_entity_poly.pdbx_seq_one_letter_code
_entity_poly.pdbx_strand_id
1 'polypeptide(L)' 'MMVCGHPACRCTSDVGIERNGRNYCSEHCAQQEGDDPLAPCPCGHAGCSAAAGGAAG' A
#
# COMPACT_ATOMS: atom_id res chain seq x y z
N MET A 1 7.33 13.16 4.22
CA MET A 1 6.26 12.30 4.75
C MET A 1 5.12 12.17 3.73
N MET A 2 5.13 11.08 2.96
CA MET A 2 4.15 10.75 1.92
C MET A 2 3.14 9.71 2.43
N VAL A 3 1.92 9.77 1.91
CA VAL A 3 0.84 8.80 2.18
C VAL A 3 0.76 7.86 0.99
N CYS A 4 0.61 6.56 1.26
CA CYS A 4 0.41 5.58 0.19
C CYS A 4 -0.88 5.89 -0.60
N GLY A 5 -0.81 5.81 -1.92
CA GLY A 5 -1.94 6.00 -2.82
C GLY A 5 -2.92 4.82 -2.82
N HIS A 6 -2.57 3.68 -2.25
CA HIS A 6 -3.53 2.57 -2.18
C HIS A 6 -4.67 2.91 -1.21
N PRO A 7 -5.95 2.85 -1.62
CA PRO A 7 -7.08 3.36 -0.82
C PRO A 7 -7.25 2.65 0.53
N ALA A 8 -6.93 1.36 0.59
CA ALA A 8 -6.92 0.62 1.85
C ALA A 8 -5.64 0.85 2.68
N CYS A 9 -4.57 1.40 2.12
CA CYS A 9 -3.30 1.57 2.84
C CYS A 9 -3.28 2.85 3.67
N ARG A 10 -2.81 2.76 4.92
CA ARG A 10 -2.59 3.93 5.79
C ARG A 10 -1.13 4.14 6.19
N CYS A 11 -0.21 3.52 5.45
CA CYS A 11 1.21 3.73 5.66
C CYS A 11 1.59 5.16 5.32
N THR A 12 2.35 5.78 6.22
CA THR A 12 3.07 7.02 5.99
C THR A 12 4.56 6.73 6.03
N SER A 13 5.30 7.15 5.01
CA SER A 13 6.75 6.95 4.94
C SER A 13 7.42 8.20 4.38
N ASP A 14 8.72 8.37 4.57
CA ASP A 14 9.48 9.43 3.89
C ASP A 14 10.04 8.97 2.53
N VAL A 15 10.05 7.65 2.32
CA VAL A 15 10.48 6.99 1.08
C VAL A 15 9.32 6.19 0.50
N GLY A 16 9.05 6.41 -0.78
CA GLY A 16 7.95 5.82 -1.52
C GLY A 16 8.26 5.67 -3.00
N ILE A 17 7.51 4.79 -3.65
CA ILE A 17 7.59 4.53 -5.08
C ILE A 17 6.59 5.44 -5.78
N GLU A 18 7.07 6.29 -6.68
CA GLU A 18 6.18 7.12 -7.50
C GLU A 18 5.76 6.33 -8.76
N ARG A 19 4.45 6.20 -8.99
CA ARG A 19 3.87 5.57 -10.18
C ARG A 19 2.61 6.34 -10.58
N ASN A 20 2.46 6.67 -11.86
CA ASN A 20 1.29 7.42 -12.37
C ASN A 20 1.00 8.74 -11.61
N GLY A 21 2.02 9.41 -11.06
CA GLY A 21 1.86 10.62 -10.26
C GLY A 21 1.31 10.39 -8.85
N ARG A 22 1.35 9.15 -8.36
CA ARG A 22 0.94 8.75 -7.01
C ARG A 22 2.09 8.06 -6.30
N ASN A 23 2.16 8.23 -4.98
CA ASN A 23 3.23 7.65 -4.16
C ASN A 23 2.74 6.40 -3.44
N TYR A 24 3.54 5.34 -3.44
CA TYR A 24 3.20 4.05 -2.83
C TYR A 24 4.24 3.64 -1.81
N CYS A 25 3.79 3.05 -0.70
CA CYS A 25 4.69 2.55 0.33
C CYS A 25 5.38 1.24 -0.06
N SER A 26 4.84 0.50 -1.04
CA SER A 26 5.39 -0.76 -1.53
C SER A 26 4.98 -1.01 -2.99
N GLU A 27 5.74 -1.84 -3.69
CA GLU A 27 5.43 -2.23 -5.07
C GLU A 27 4.10 -2.98 -5.16
N HIS A 28 3.71 -3.72 -4.12
CA HIS A 28 2.44 -4.43 -4.07
C HIS A 28 1.25 -3.46 -4.08
N CYS A 29 1.35 -2.35 -3.34
CA CYS A 29 0.35 -1.29 -3.38
C CYS A 29 0.31 -0.56 -4.72
N ALA A 30 1.47 -0.38 -5.36
CA ALA A 30 1.55 0.21 -6.69
C ALA A 30 0.98 -0.72 -7.77
N GLN A 31 1.07 -2.04 -7.59
CA GLN A 31 0.56 -3.05 -8.53
C GLN A 31 -0.95 -3.21 -8.45
N GLN A 32 -1.54 -3.16 -7.25
CA GLN A 32 -3.01 -3.17 -7.09
C GLN A 32 -3.67 -1.83 -7.43
N GLU A 33 -2.91 -0.81 -7.84
CA GLU A 33 -3.49 0.44 -8.32
C GLU A 33 -4.45 0.19 -9.49
N GLY A 34 -5.75 0.30 -9.22
CA GLY A 34 -6.81 0.20 -10.23
C GLY A 34 -7.42 -1.18 -10.42
N ASP A 35 -6.99 -2.20 -9.67
CA ASP A 35 -7.55 -3.55 -9.78
C ASP A 35 -8.84 -3.67 -8.95
N ASP A 36 -8.76 -3.43 -7.63
CA ASP A 36 -9.92 -3.45 -6.76
C ASP A 36 -9.71 -2.52 -5.54
N PRO A 37 -10.47 -1.41 -5.40
CA PRO A 37 -10.31 -0.47 -4.30
C PRO A 37 -10.76 -1.03 -2.94
N LEU A 38 -11.43 -2.19 -2.91
CA LEU A 38 -11.88 -2.88 -1.71
C LEU A 38 -10.92 -4.00 -1.29
N ALA A 39 -9.89 -4.30 -2.09
CA ALA A 39 -8.89 -5.29 -1.74
C ALA A 39 -8.09 -4.87 -0.47
N PRO A 40 -7.75 -5.84 0.40
CA PRO A 40 -6.90 -5.58 1.56
C PRO A 40 -5.51 -5.11 1.13
N CYS A 41 -4.86 -4.26 1.94
CA CYS A 41 -3.54 -3.73 1.61
C CYS A 41 -2.51 -4.86 1.54
N PRO A 42 -1.87 -5.08 0.39
CA PRO A 42 -0.85 -6.13 0.23
C PRO A 42 0.55 -5.67 0.68
N CYS A 43 0.63 -4.53 1.37
CA CYS A 43 1.88 -3.84 1.70
C CYS A 43 2.78 -4.57 2.71
N GLY A 44 2.24 -5.47 3.52
CA GLY A 44 3.01 -6.24 4.50
C GLY A 44 3.62 -5.43 5.65
N HIS A 45 3.39 -4.11 5.73
CA HIS A 45 3.93 -3.27 6.80
C HIS A 45 3.23 -3.53 8.14
N ALA A 46 4.04 -3.73 9.18
CA ALA A 46 3.56 -3.86 10.54
C ALA A 46 2.78 -2.60 10.96
N GLY A 47 1.54 -2.78 11.42
CA GLY A 47 0.66 -1.66 11.79
C GLY A 47 -0.15 -1.07 10.63
N CYS A 48 0.00 -1.55 9.39
CA CYS A 48 -0.97 -1.22 8.35
C CYS A 48 -2.25 -2.01 8.58
N SER A 49 -3.26 -1.35 9.16
CA SER A 49 -4.53 -1.97 9.60
C SER A 49 -5.40 -2.55 8.47
N ALA A 50 -4.95 -2.48 7.22
CA ALA A 50 -5.61 -3.11 6.08
C ALA A 50 -4.99 -4.45 5.67
N ALA A 51 -4.00 -4.94 6.43
CA ALA A 51 -3.48 -6.29 6.28
C ALA A 51 -4.48 -7.33 6.85
N ALA A 52 -5.65 -7.47 6.23
CA ALA A 52 -6.42 -8.71 6.32
C ALA A 52 -5.85 -9.68 5.26
N GLY A 53 -4.63 -10.13 5.47
CA GLY A 53 -3.89 -10.94 4.51
C GLY A 53 -2.43 -11.08 4.91
N GLY A 54 -2.19 -11.36 6.21
CA GLY A 54 -0.86 -11.76 6.64
C GLY A 54 -0.50 -13.07 5.97
N ALA A 55 0.55 -13.05 5.15
CA ALA A 55 1.41 -14.20 4.98
C ALA A 55 2.75 -13.82 5.60
N ALA A 56 2.89 -14.15 6.88
CA ALA A 56 4.20 -14.46 7.43
C ALA A 56 4.64 -15.80 6.81
N GLY A 57 5.80 -15.82 6.18
CA GLY A 57 6.44 -17.00 5.59
C GLY A 57 7.84 -16.65 5.15
#